data_AF-A0A8S3F3H2-F1
#
_entry.id   AF-A0A8S3F3H2-F1
#
_cell.length_a   1.000
_cell.length_b   1.000
_cell.length_c   1.000
_cell.angle_alpha   90.00
_cell.angle_beta   90.00
_cell.angle_gamma   90.00
#
_symmetry.space_group_name_H-M   'P 1'
#
loop_
_entity.id
_entity.type
_entity.pdbx_description
1 polymer ?
#
loop_
_entity_poly.entity_id
_entity_poly.type
_entity_poly.pdbx_seq_one_letter_code
_entity_poly.pdbx_strand_id
1 'polypeptide(L)'
;MIPSGEQTSQEIIRMNRCLEEAYQNNDNQPVSFFMFTIHPKLFCRSVENIFHVSFLIKEGKAELFLDENQLPVLRPSNKSDTQNDSTINNGQKSSSHQVISLTQLILSLDIEQWETLVD
;
A
#
# COMPACT_ATOMS: atom_id res chain seq x y z
N MET A 1 17.87 7.84 18.01
CA MET A 1 17.87 6.41 18.39
C MET A 1 17.48 5.63 17.15
N ILE A 2 18.35 4.77 16.63
CA ILE A 2 18.00 3.90 15.48
C ILE A 2 17.11 2.77 16.03
N PRO A 3 15.93 2.49 15.45
CA PRO A 3 15.07 1.42 15.92
C PRO A 3 15.80 0.08 15.89
N SER A 4 15.55 -0.77 16.88
CA SER A 4 16.03 -2.16 16.82
C SER A 4 15.32 -2.92 15.69
N GLY A 5 15.96 -3.94 15.12
CA GLY A 5 15.36 -4.75 14.05
C GLY A 5 14.00 -5.35 14.45
N GLU A 6 13.85 -5.73 15.72
CA GLU A 6 12.60 -6.23 16.29
C GLU A 6 11.48 -5.18 16.28
N GLN A 7 11.77 -3.93 16.65
CA GLN A 7 10.80 -2.83 16.60
C GLN A 7 10.33 -2.57 15.16
N THR A 8 11.26 -2.56 14.20
CA THR A 8 10.91 -2.39 12.78
C THR A 8 10.00 -3.52 12.28
N SER A 9 10.25 -4.78 12.68
CA SER A 9 9.39 -5.90 12.32
C SER A 9 7.97 -5.76 12.88
N GLN A 10 7.82 -5.29 14.12
CA GLN A 10 6.51 -5.05 14.73
C GLN A 10 5.73 -3.97 13.99
N GLU A 11 6.38 -2.88 13.59
CA GLU A 11 5.72 -1.82 12.83
C GLU A 11 5.30 -2.28 11.43
N ILE A 12 6.08 -3.12 10.74
CA ILE A 12 5.65 -3.72 9.46
C ILE A 12 4.41 -4.60 9.64
N ILE A 13 4.38 -5.45 10.68
CA ILE A 13 3.22 -6.29 11.00
C ILE A 13 2.00 -5.42 11.33
N ARG A 14 2.19 -4.35 12.08
CA ARG A 14 1.14 -3.37 12.40
C ARG A 14 0.60 -2.71 11.13
N MET A 15 1.48 -2.23 10.25
CA MET A 15 1.08 -1.61 8.98
C MET A 15 0.27 -2.57 8.11
N ASN A 16 0.65 -3.85 8.06
CA ASN A 16 -0.12 -4.85 7.31
C ASN A 16 -1.56 -4.99 7.86
N ARG A 17 -1.70 -5.11 9.18
CA ARG A 17 -3.02 -5.19 9.84
C ARG A 17 -3.85 -3.93 9.58
N CYS A 18 -3.25 -2.75 9.73
CA CYS A 18 -3.93 -1.48 9.47
C CYS A 18 -4.39 -1.36 8.01
N LEU A 19 -3.61 -1.88 7.05
CA LEU A 19 -4.01 -1.91 5.64
C LEU A 19 -5.21 -2.83 5.42
N GLU A 20 -5.19 -4.04 6.00
CA GLU A 20 -6.30 -5.00 5.93
C GLU A 20 -7.59 -4.40 6.51
N GLU A 21 -7.51 -3.80 7.70
CA GLU A 21 -8.64 -3.14 8.36
C GLU A 21 -9.14 -1.94 7.55
N ALA A 22 -8.25 -1.08 7.06
CA ALA A 22 -8.63 0.09 6.27
C ALA A 22 -9.33 -0.31 4.96
N TYR A 23 -8.85 -1.36 4.29
CA TYR A 23 -9.47 -1.90 3.08
C TYR A 23 -10.86 -2.50 3.36
N GLN A 24 -11.00 -3.30 4.42
CA GLN A 24 -12.27 -3.90 4.81
C GLN A 24 -13.32 -2.85 5.22
N ASN A 25 -12.90 -1.84 5.98
CA ASN A 25 -13.77 -0.74 6.39
C ASN A 25 -14.15 0.20 5.23
N ASN A 26 -13.43 0.12 4.11
CA ASN A 26 -13.67 0.89 2.89
C ASN A 26 -14.36 0.04 1.81
N ASP A 27 -15.28 -0.84 2.19
CA ASP A 27 -16.04 -1.72 1.27
C ASP A 27 -15.16 -2.53 0.29
N ASN A 28 -14.00 -2.98 0.78
CA ASN A 28 -12.98 -3.65 -0.02
C ASN A 28 -12.55 -2.81 -1.25
N GLN A 29 -12.48 -1.49 -1.10
CA GLN A 29 -11.92 -0.59 -2.08
C GLN A 29 -10.47 -0.20 -1.72
N PRO A 30 -9.59 -0.04 -2.72
CA PRO A 30 -8.21 0.40 -2.50
C PRO A 30 -8.14 1.70 -1.69
N VAL A 31 -7.13 1.82 -0.85
CA VAL A 31 -6.92 2.99 0.02
C VAL A 31 -5.86 3.91 -0.58
N SER A 32 -6.01 5.22 -0.42
CA SER A 32 -4.99 6.17 -0.89
C SER A 32 -3.64 5.92 -0.22
N PHE A 33 -2.58 5.79 -1.01
CA PHE A 33 -1.22 5.59 -0.50
C PHE A 33 -0.79 6.73 0.42
N PHE A 34 -1.09 7.97 0.04
CA PHE A 34 -0.73 9.14 0.83
C PHE A 34 -1.50 9.18 2.15
N MET A 35 -2.83 9.04 2.11
CA MET A 35 -3.63 9.03 3.35
C MET A 35 -3.23 7.89 4.30
N PHE A 36 -2.79 6.75 3.76
CA PHE A 36 -2.36 5.62 4.57
C PHE A 36 -0.97 5.81 5.20
N THR A 37 -0.06 6.52 4.52
CA THR A 37 1.34 6.64 4.97
C THR A 37 1.65 7.93 5.70
N ILE A 38 0.91 9.00 5.45
CA ILE A 38 1.17 10.32 6.03
C ILE A 38 0.76 10.34 7.50
N HIS A 39 1.72 10.59 8.39
CA HIS A 39 1.47 10.80 9.81
C HIS A 39 1.14 12.28 10.06
N PRO A 40 0.07 12.61 10.82
CA PRO A 40 -0.47 13.98 10.90
C PRO A 40 0.35 14.96 11.75
N LYS A 41 1.41 14.51 12.43
CA LYS A 41 2.18 15.36 13.35
C LYS A 41 3.68 15.31 13.17
N LEU A 42 4.19 14.29 12.47
CA LEU A 42 5.61 13.97 12.47
C LEU A 42 6.02 13.51 11.07
N PHE A 43 6.70 14.38 10.33
CA PHE A 43 7.25 14.08 9.01
C PHE A 43 8.07 12.78 8.99
N CYS A 44 8.96 12.59 9.97
CA CYS A 44 9.80 11.39 10.03
C CYS A 44 8.97 10.10 10.16
N ARG A 45 7.81 10.15 10.81
CA ARG A 45 6.90 8.99 10.87
C ARG A 45 6.26 8.70 9.52
N SER A 46 5.95 9.71 8.71
CA SER A 46 5.50 9.52 7.33
C SER A 46 6.56 8.80 6.49
N VAL A 47 7.82 9.23 6.60
CA VAL A 47 8.94 8.58 5.90
C VAL A 47 9.12 7.13 6.36
N GLU A 48 9.04 6.86 7.66
CA GLU A 48 9.09 5.49 8.21
C GLU A 48 7.91 4.63 7.73
N ASN A 49 6.69 5.18 7.69
CA ASN A 49 5.51 4.48 7.18
C ASN A 49 5.66 4.10 5.71
N ILE A 50 6.13 5.03 4.86
CA ILE A 50 6.44 4.78 3.46
C ILE A 50 7.47 3.64 3.34
N PHE A 51 8.52 3.68 4.17
CA PHE A 51 9.53 2.63 4.20
C PHE A 51 8.93 1.27 4.60
N HIS A 52 8.09 1.20 5.65
CA HIS A 52 7.43 -0.05 6.06
C HIS A 52 6.49 -0.60 4.98
N VAL A 53 5.70 0.26 4.31
CA VAL A 53 4.83 -0.15 3.19
C VAL A 53 5.65 -0.71 2.03
N SER A 54 6.85 -0.15 1.77
CA SER A 54 7.73 -0.70 0.73
C SER A 54 8.11 -2.18 1.00
N PHE A 55 8.23 -2.60 2.27
CA PHE A 55 8.44 -4.01 2.61
C PHE A 55 7.20 -4.85 2.33
N LEU A 56 6.00 -4.33 2.63
CA LEU A 56 4.75 -5.04 2.32
C LEU A 56 4.59 -5.28 0.83
N ILE A 57 4.92 -4.29 0.00
CA ILE A 57 4.91 -4.41 -1.46
C ILE A 57 5.97 -5.42 -1.91
N LYS A 58 7.21 -5.28 -1.42
CA LYS A 58 8.31 -6.20 -1.74
C LYS A 58 8.02 -7.66 -1.38
N GLU A 59 7.32 -7.89 -0.27
CA GLU A 59 6.94 -9.23 0.20
C GLU A 59 5.63 -9.75 -0.42
N GLY A 60 5.00 -8.99 -1.32
CA GLY A 60 3.75 -9.36 -1.96
C GLY A 60 2.56 -9.43 -1.00
N LYS A 61 2.63 -8.68 0.12
CA LYS A 61 1.54 -8.53 1.10
C LYS A 61 0.61 -7.37 0.77
N ALA A 62 1.10 -6.38 0.02
CA ALA A 62 0.32 -5.27 -0.49
C ALA A 62 0.58 -5.09 -1.98
N GLU A 63 -0.44 -4.65 -2.72
CA GLU A 63 -0.33 -4.21 -4.10
C GLU A 63 -0.49 -2.69 -4.18
N LEU A 64 0.39 -2.05 -4.96
CA LEU A 64 0.37 -0.63 -5.25
C LEU A 64 -0.01 -0.43 -6.72
N PHE A 65 -0.90 0.49 -7.04
CA PHE A 65 -1.25 0.83 -8.43
C PHE A 65 -1.83 2.24 -8.51
N LEU A 66 -2.12 2.71 -9.73
CA LEU A 66 -2.77 4.01 -9.94
C LEU A 66 -4.28 3.82 -10.12
N ASP A 67 -5.05 4.68 -9.46
CA ASP A 67 -6.50 4.77 -9.68
C ASP A 67 -6.84 5.53 -10.98
N GLU A 68 -8.14 5.78 -11.21
CA GLU A 68 -8.63 6.50 -12.39
C GLU A 68 -8.12 7.95 -12.46
N ASN A 69 -7.72 8.53 -11.32
CA ASN A 69 -7.14 9.87 -11.21
C ASN A 69 -5.61 9.87 -11.32
N GLN A 70 -5.00 8.73 -11.64
CA GLN A 70 -3.56 8.53 -11.69
C GLN A 70 -2.87 8.74 -10.32
N LEU A 71 -3.62 8.56 -9.22
CA LEU A 71 -3.10 8.65 -7.87
C LEU A 71 -2.75 7.26 -7.31
N PRO A 72 -1.65 7.14 -6.55
CA PRO A 72 -1.24 5.86 -5.99
C PRO A 72 -2.21 5.39 -4.90
N VAL A 73 -2.66 4.14 -5.04
CA VAL A 73 -3.54 3.45 -4.10
C VAL A 73 -2.99 2.07 -3.74
N LEU A 74 -3.33 1.60 -2.54
CA LEU A 74 -2.89 0.34 -1.95
C LEU A 74 -4.09 -0.59 -1.72
N ARG A 75 -3.87 -1.89 -1.88
CA ARG A 75 -4.76 -2.92 -1.33
C ARG A 75 -3.95 -4.09 -0.75
N PRO A 76 -4.51 -4.87 0.20
CA PRO A 76 -3.94 -6.15 0.58
C PRO A 76 -3.83 -7.08 -0.63
N SER A 77 -2.74 -7.83 -0.73
CA SER A 77 -2.56 -8.83 -1.78
C SER A 77 -3.34 -10.10 -1.45
N ASN A 78 -4.27 -10.50 -2.32
CA ASN A 78 -4.94 -11.78 -2.19
C ASN A 78 -4.04 -12.90 -2.75
N LYS A 79 -3.44 -13.68 -1.85
CA LYS A 79 -2.64 -14.87 -2.23
C LYS A 79 -3.43 -15.94 -3.01
N SER A 80 -4.75 -15.80 -3.15
CA SER A 80 -5.58 -16.69 -3.97
C SER A 80 -5.45 -16.44 -5.47
N ASP A 81 -5.00 -15.24 -5.88
CA ASP A 81 -5.12 -14.81 -7.28
C ASP A 81 -3.78 -14.90 -8.04
N THR A 82 -2.68 -15.17 -7.34
CA THR A 82 -1.32 -15.23 -7.91
C THR A 82 -0.88 -16.64 -8.34
N GLN A 83 -1.72 -17.66 -8.20
CA GLN A 83 -1.45 -19.01 -8.68
C GLN A 83 -2.39 -19.38 -9.83
N ASN A 84 -2.42 -18.60 -10.91
CA ASN A 84 -3.02 -19.04 -12.18
C ASN A 84 -2.62 -18.23 -13.43
N ASP A 85 -1.43 -17.62 -13.49
CA ASP A 85 -0.91 -17.12 -14.78
C ASP A 85 -0.24 -18.23 -15.62
N SER A 86 -0.88 -19.40 -15.65
CA SER A 86 -0.58 -20.48 -16.60
C SER A 86 -1.66 -21.56 -16.55
N THR A 87 -2.92 -21.21 -16.85
CA THR A 87 -3.83 -22.18 -17.50
C THR A 87 -5.05 -21.52 -18.12
N ILE A 88 -5.26 -21.91 -19.38
CA ILE A 88 -6.38 -21.59 -20.24
C ILE A 88 -7.67 -22.24 -19.69
N ASN A 89 -8.70 -21.45 -19.36
CA ASN A 89 -10.14 -21.64 -19.69
C ASN A 89 -11.17 -21.23 -18.61
N ASN A 90 -12.21 -20.55 -19.12
CA ASN A 90 -13.62 -20.54 -18.74
C ASN A 90 -14.08 -19.94 -17.40
N GLY A 91 -14.55 -18.69 -17.51
CA GLY A 91 -15.98 -18.46 -17.28
C GLY A 91 -16.37 -17.92 -15.90
N GLN A 92 -16.03 -16.66 -15.64
CA GLN A 92 -16.91 -15.66 -15.01
C GLN A 92 -16.22 -14.29 -15.09
N LYS A 93 -16.58 -13.51 -16.13
CA LYS A 93 -16.16 -12.12 -16.29
C LYS A 93 -16.94 -11.25 -15.31
N SER A 94 -16.42 -11.10 -14.10
CA SER A 94 -16.51 -9.81 -13.41
C SER A 94 -15.44 -8.95 -14.06
N SER A 95 -15.79 -7.78 -14.60
CA SER A 95 -14.90 -6.91 -15.38
C SER A 95 -13.60 -6.57 -14.64
N SER A 96 -12.62 -7.45 -14.75
CA SER A 96 -11.27 -7.24 -14.23
C SER A 96 -10.59 -6.25 -15.16
N HIS A 97 -10.73 -4.95 -14.85
CA HIS A 97 -9.69 -4.01 -15.25
C HIS A 97 -8.37 -4.65 -14.81
N GLN A 98 -7.50 -4.98 -15.77
CA GLN A 98 -6.13 -5.40 -15.46
C GLN A 98 -5.46 -4.22 -14.78
N VAL A 99 -5.53 -4.20 -13.46
CA VAL A 99 -4.79 -3.25 -12.63
C VAL A 99 -3.34 -3.70 -12.67
N ILE A 100 -2.50 -2.89 -13.31
CA ILE A 100 -1.06 -3.16 -13.38
C ILE A 100 -0.45 -2.75 -12.05
N SER A 101 -0.08 -3.74 -11.24
CA SER A 101 0.61 -3.50 -9.97
C SER A 101 2.00 -2.92 -10.22
N LEU A 102 2.31 -1.85 -9.51
CA LEU A 102 3.57 -1.13 -9.55
C LEU A 102 4.54 -1.72 -8.52
N THR A 103 5.72 -2.14 -8.99
CA THR A 103 6.83 -2.52 -8.11
C THR A 103 7.57 -1.29 -7.55
N GLN A 104 7.46 -0.14 -8.22
CA GLN A 104 8.18 1.09 -7.87
C GLN A 104 7.28 2.32 -7.97
N LEU A 105 7.40 3.22 -6.99
CA LEU A 105 6.85 4.57 -6.98
C LEU A 105 7.98 5.54 -6.68
N ILE A 106 8.29 6.43 -7.61
CA ILE A 106 9.28 7.50 -7.42
C ILE A 106 8.50 8.74 -6.99
N LEU A 107 8.78 9.23 -5.78
CA LEU A 107 8.14 10.40 -5.21
C LEU A 107 9.17 11.34 -4.60
N SER A 108 8.90 12.64 -4.69
CA SER A 108 9.59 13.67 -3.92
C SER A 108 8.63 14.13 -2.83
N LEU A 109 9.12 14.18 -1.59
CA LEU A 109 8.36 14.64 -0.44
C LEU A 109 9.30 15.41 0.49
N ASP A 110 9.11 16.72 0.54
CA ASP A 110 9.73 17.59 1.54
C ASP A 110 8.75 17.93 2.67
N ILE A 111 9.21 18.70 3.65
CA ILE A 111 8.41 19.07 4.82
C ILE A 111 7.24 19.97 4.41
N GLU A 112 7.45 20.92 3.48
CA GLU A 112 6.40 21.84 3.03
C GLU A 112 5.28 21.08 2.32
N GLN A 113 5.65 20.16 1.43
CA GLN A 113 4.72 19.27 0.75
C GLN A 113 3.99 18.36 1.75
N TRP A 114 4.70 17.79 2.72
CA TRP A 114 4.06 16.99 3.77
C TRP A 114 3.02 17.79 4.55
N GLU A 115 3.30 19.06 4.90
CA GLU A 115 2.32 19.93 5.57
C GLU A 115 1.05 20.12 4.73
N THR A 116 1.14 20.17 3.39
CA THR A 116 -0.05 20.24 2.52
C THR A 116 -0.87 18.95 2.47
N LEU A 117 -0.30 17.82 2.88
CA LEU A 117 -0.96 16.53 2.94
C LEU A 117 -1.53 16.21 4.33
N VAL A 118 -1.19 17.04 5.32
CA VAL A 118 -1.69 16.97 6.69
C VAL A 118 -2.82 17.98 6.81
N ASP A 119 -4.05 17.53 6.61
CA ASP A 119 -5.26 18.28 6.95
C ASP A 119 -5.58 18.19 8.46
#